data_AF-A0A495IEB5-F1
#
_entry.id   AF-A0A495IEB5-F1
#
_cell.length_a   1.000
_cell.length_b   1.000
_cell.length_c   1.000
_cell.angle_alpha   90.00
_cell.angle_beta   90.00
_cell.angle_gamma   90.00
#
_symmetry.space_group_name_H-M   'P 1'
#
loop_
_entity.id
_entity.type
_entity.pdbx_description
1 polymer ?
#
loop_
_entity_poly.entity_id
_entity_poly.type
_entity_poly.pdbx_seq_one_letter_code
_entity_poly.pdbx_strand_id
1 'polypeptide(L)'
;MSLPDGLLVTTAAEDGDVPVTAERWDSEPPTDESWEESSEITIETHSEDGNLWVGGYDYTNPEEPILTGGNDGRFVLRVYASGRQIPWVGPITESYLVQVWPSE
;
A
#
# COMPACT_ATOMS: atom_id res chain seq x y z
N MET A 1 -4.36 -1.56 -12.97
CA MET A 1 -5.53 -2.47 -12.94
C MET A 1 -6.06 -2.44 -11.52
N SER A 2 -7.33 -2.12 -11.30
CA SER A 2 -7.95 -2.20 -9.98
C SER A 2 -8.49 -3.62 -9.78
N LEU A 3 -8.16 -4.27 -8.67
CA LEU A 3 -8.85 -5.48 -8.24
C LEU A 3 -10.11 -5.05 -7.49
N PRO A 4 -11.23 -5.78 -7.57
CA PRO A 4 -12.50 -5.37 -6.94
C PRO A 4 -12.35 -4.99 -5.46
N ASP A 5 -11.39 -5.64 -4.78
CA ASP A 5 -11.17 -5.50 -3.33
C ASP A 5 -9.70 -5.18 -2.99
N GLY A 6 -8.89 -4.64 -3.92
CA GLY A 6 -7.47 -4.44 -3.65
C GLY A 6 -6.67 -3.61 -4.66
N LEU A 7 -5.45 -3.26 -4.23
CA LEU A 7 -4.47 -2.52 -5.01
C LEU A 7 -3.31 -3.42 -5.43
N LEU A 8 -2.94 -3.35 -6.70
CA LEU A 8 -1.69 -3.95 -7.20
C LEU A 8 -0.65 -2.85 -7.41
N VAL A 9 0.46 -2.94 -6.68
CA VAL A 9 1.64 -2.09 -6.86
C VAL A 9 2.70 -2.88 -7.61
N THR A 10 3.23 -2.30 -8.69
CA THR A 10 4.32 -2.90 -9.46
C THR A 10 5.64 -2.22 -9.11
N THR A 11 6.58 -2.99 -8.57
CA THR A 11 7.94 -2.56 -8.27
C THR A 11 8.73 -2.34 -9.56
N ALA A 12 9.65 -1.40 -9.53
CA ALA A 12 10.69 -1.26 -10.55
C ALA A 12 11.83 -2.27 -10.34
N ALA A 13 11.99 -2.78 -9.11
CA ALA A 13 12.99 -3.80 -8.80
C ALA A 13 12.62 -5.13 -9.48
N GLU A 14 13.58 -5.73 -10.18
CA GLU A 14 13.42 -7.05 -10.79
C GLU A 14 13.47 -8.18 -9.74
N ASP A 15 14.23 -8.00 -8.65
CA ASP A 15 14.38 -8.94 -7.54
C ASP A 15 14.82 -8.17 -6.28
N GLY A 16 14.63 -8.77 -5.10
CA GLY A 16 15.05 -8.28 -3.79
C GLY A 16 13.95 -7.63 -2.94
N ASP A 17 14.26 -7.40 -1.67
CA ASP A 17 13.30 -6.89 -0.69
C ASP A 17 13.02 -5.40 -0.91
N VAL A 18 11.76 -5.08 -1.19
CA VAL A 18 11.28 -3.71 -1.29
C VAL A 18 10.52 -3.36 -0.01
N PRO A 19 10.98 -2.39 0.80
CA PRO A 19 10.29 -1.99 2.01
C PRO A 19 8.93 -1.36 1.69
N VAL A 20 7.89 -1.90 2.33
CA VAL A 20 6.54 -1.36 2.32
C VAL A 20 6.15 -1.06 3.77
N THR A 21 5.84 0.20 4.04
CA THR A 21 5.25 0.61 5.32
C THR A 21 3.76 0.82 5.10
N ALA A 22 2.93 0.38 6.05
CA ALA A 22 1.50 0.59 5.99
C ALA A 22 0.97 1.26 7.26
N GLU A 23 0.11 2.25 7.09
CA GLU A 23 -0.44 3.07 8.16
C GLU A 23 -1.96 3.19 8.05
N ARG A 24 -2.66 2.97 9.17
CA ARG A 24 -4.07 3.28 9.31
C ARG A 24 -4.26 4.66 9.92
N TRP A 25 -5.15 5.44 9.32
CA TRP A 25 -5.58 6.74 9.81
C TRP A 25 -7.10 6.75 10.02
N ASP A 26 -7.56 7.55 10.98
CA ASP A 26 -9.01 7.72 11.25
C ASP A 26 -9.69 8.69 10.26
N SER A 27 -8.90 9.48 9.54
CA SER A 27 -9.33 10.46 8.53
C SER A 27 -8.21 10.68 7.51
N GLU A 28 -8.45 11.51 6.49
CA GLU A 28 -7.43 11.82 5.48
C GLU A 28 -6.13 12.34 6.13
N PRO A 29 -4.98 11.69 5.86
CA PRO A 29 -3.68 12.12 6.34
C PRO A 29 -3.17 13.33 5.55
N PRO A 30 -2.29 14.17 6.15
CA PRO A 30 -1.60 15.23 5.43
C PRO A 30 -0.81 14.67 4.25
N THR A 31 -0.79 15.41 3.13
CA THR A 31 0.05 15.05 2.00
C THR A 31 1.52 15.19 2.36
N ASP A 32 2.31 14.12 2.15
CA ASP A 32 3.75 14.14 2.27
C ASP A 32 4.42 14.36 0.89
N GLU A 33 4.93 15.57 0.67
CA GLU A 33 5.60 15.97 -0.57
C GLU A 33 7.06 15.48 -0.67
N SER A 34 7.58 14.79 0.35
CA SER A 34 8.93 14.22 0.31
C SER A 34 9.04 12.97 -0.57
N TRP A 35 7.91 12.39 -0.96
CA TRP A 35 7.81 11.24 -1.85
C TRP A 35 7.79 11.66 -3.32
N GLU A 36 8.35 10.83 -4.19
CA GLU A 36 8.52 11.14 -5.61
C GLU A 36 7.22 10.97 -6.40
N GLU A 37 6.37 10.04 -5.99
CA GLU A 37 5.09 9.74 -6.63
C GLU A 37 4.04 9.40 -5.56
N SER A 38 2.80 9.78 -5.82
CA SER A 38 1.64 9.35 -5.04
C SER A 38 0.48 8.98 -5.95
N SER A 39 -0.25 7.91 -5.60
CA SER A 39 -1.50 7.51 -6.25
C SER A 39 -2.56 7.23 -5.20
N GLU A 40 -3.81 7.51 -5.52
CA GLU A 40 -4.94 7.32 -4.62
C GLU A 40 -6.03 6.49 -5.31
N ILE A 41 -6.61 5.54 -4.58
CA ILE A 41 -7.77 4.77 -5.00
C ILE A 41 -8.78 4.64 -3.86
N THR A 42 -10.03 4.40 -4.19
CA THR A 42 -11.05 3.99 -3.23
C THR A 42 -11.33 2.50 -3.41
N ILE A 43 -11.34 1.75 -2.32
CA ILE A 43 -11.77 0.35 -2.28
C ILE A 43 -13.02 0.22 -1.42
N GLU A 44 -13.85 -0.76 -1.73
CA GLU A 44 -14.96 -1.19 -0.87
C GLU A 44 -14.55 -2.52 -0.24
N THR A 45 -14.61 -2.62 1.08
CA THR A 45 -14.37 -3.88 1.79
C THR A 45 -15.68 -4.40 2.33
N HIS A 46 -15.88 -5.71 2.12
CA HIS A 46 -17.00 -6.50 2.64
C HIS A 46 -16.52 -7.55 3.65
N SER A 47 -15.37 -7.29 4.28
CA SER A 47 -14.79 -8.18 5.28
C SER A 47 -15.38 -7.88 6.66
N GLU A 48 -16.04 -8.87 7.27
CA GLU A 48 -16.54 -8.78 8.66
C GLU A 48 -15.42 -8.39 9.65
N ASP A 49 -14.19 -8.83 9.37
CA ASP A 49 -13.01 -8.52 10.20
C ASP A 49 -12.30 -7.19 9.80
N GLY A 50 -12.66 -6.58 8.66
CA GLY A 50 -12.04 -5.35 8.15
C GLY A 50 -10.56 -5.46 7.76
N ASN A 51 -10.03 -6.68 7.59
CA ASN A 51 -8.61 -6.89 7.37
C ASN A 51 -8.17 -6.51 5.94
N LEU A 52 -7.20 -5.60 5.83
CA LEU A 52 -6.42 -5.36 4.61
C LEU A 52 -5.03 -5.96 4.79
N TRP A 53 -4.59 -6.73 3.81
CA TRP A 53 -3.32 -7.46 3.84
C TRP A 53 -2.37 -6.89 2.80
N VAL A 54 -1.06 -6.87 3.11
CA VAL A 54 0.01 -6.62 2.15
C VAL A 54 0.71 -7.94 1.87
N GLY A 55 0.89 -8.23 0.58
CA GLY A 55 1.65 -9.39 0.13
C GLY A 55 2.43 -9.07 -1.13
N GLY A 56 3.65 -9.60 -1.21
CA GLY A 56 4.44 -9.63 -2.43
C GLY A 56 4.08 -10.81 -3.34
N TYR A 57 4.52 -10.78 -4.60
CA TYR A 57 4.19 -11.79 -5.61
C TYR A 57 4.63 -13.21 -5.24
N ASP A 58 5.79 -13.35 -4.58
CA ASP A 58 6.34 -14.64 -4.10
C ASP A 58 6.16 -14.88 -2.59
N TYR A 59 5.41 -14.00 -1.91
CA TYR A 59 5.18 -14.15 -0.48
C TYR A 59 4.05 -15.15 -0.20
N THR A 60 4.42 -16.32 0.33
CA THR A 60 3.46 -17.37 0.72
C THR A 60 2.66 -17.05 1.99
N ASN A 61 3.03 -15.98 2.71
CA ASN A 61 2.34 -15.55 3.91
C ASN A 61 2.27 -14.02 3.93
N PRO A 62 1.09 -13.39 3.88
CA PRO A 62 1.00 -11.94 4.00
C PRO A 62 1.53 -11.49 5.36
N GLU A 63 2.08 -10.28 5.42
CA GLU A 63 2.46 -9.67 6.70
C GLU A 63 1.21 -9.43 7.57
N GLU A 64 1.38 -9.19 8.88
CA GLU A 64 0.26 -8.91 9.79
C GLU A 64 -0.72 -7.89 9.16
N PRO A 65 -2.04 -8.08 9.31
CA PRO A 65 -3.01 -7.26 8.60
C PRO A 65 -2.82 -5.80 9.00
N ILE A 66 -2.74 -4.91 7.99
CA ILE A 66 -2.60 -3.46 8.19
C ILE A 66 -3.77 -2.92 9.03
N LEU A 67 -4.93 -3.57 8.88
CA LEU A 67 -6.18 -3.20 9.54
C LEU A 67 -6.60 -4.30 10.50
N THR A 68 -6.22 -4.23 11.77
CA THR A 68 -6.70 -5.17 12.81
C THR A 68 -8.02 -4.73 13.46
N GLY A 69 -8.83 -3.92 12.79
CA GLY A 69 -10.07 -3.45 13.40
C GLY A 69 -10.92 -2.51 12.55
N GLY A 70 -12.03 -3.06 12.04
CA GLY A 70 -13.27 -2.31 11.86
C GLY A 70 -13.84 -2.33 10.44
N ASN A 71 -14.99 -3.03 10.36
CA ASN A 71 -16.20 -2.88 9.53
C ASN A 71 -16.09 -2.76 8.01
N ASP A 72 -16.97 -3.50 7.35
CA ASP A 72 -17.49 -3.21 6.02
C ASP A 72 -17.61 -1.70 5.76
N GLY A 73 -17.11 -1.26 4.61
CA GLY A 73 -17.14 0.15 4.27
C GLY A 73 -16.24 0.50 3.10
N ARG A 74 -16.23 1.80 2.77
CA ARG A 74 -15.33 2.34 1.76
C ARG A 74 -14.10 2.92 2.44
N PHE A 75 -12.94 2.64 1.86
CA PHE A 75 -11.66 3.13 2.34
C PHE A 75 -10.92 3.77 1.18
N VAL A 76 -10.23 4.86 1.47
CA VAL A 76 -9.27 5.46 0.55
C VAL A 76 -7.90 4.90 0.88
N LEU A 77 -7.20 4.44 -0.15
CA LEU A 77 -5.81 4.01 -0.08
C LEU A 77 -4.98 5.01 -0.87
N ARG A 78 -4.00 5.61 -0.21
CA ARG A 78 -2.96 6.42 -0.84
C ARG A 78 -1.65 5.68 -0.76
N VAL A 79 -0.99 5.54 -1.91
CA VAL A 79 0.33 4.92 -2.00
C VAL A 79 1.32 5.95 -2.46
N TYR A 80 2.33 6.15 -1.64
CA TYR A 80 3.53 6.88 -1.99
C TYR A 80 4.62 5.93 -2.46
N ALA A 81 5.39 6.37 -3.43
CA ALA A 81 6.55 5.66 -3.94
C ALA A 81 7.75 6.60 -4.05
N SER A 82 8.92 6.05 -3.76
CA SER A 82 10.20 6.74 -3.90
C SER A 82 11.27 5.75 -4.33
N GLY A 83 12.29 6.20 -5.06
CA GLY A 83 13.41 5.38 -5.49
C GLY A 83 13.08 4.41 -6.62
N ARG A 84 11.99 4.65 -7.39
CA ARG A 84 11.57 3.78 -8.51
C ARG A 84 12.56 3.79 -9.68
N GLN A 85 13.43 4.80 -9.76
CA GLN A 85 14.53 4.81 -10.71
C GLN A 85 15.70 3.97 -10.19
N ILE A 86 15.65 2.68 -10.46
CA ILE A 86 16.65 1.75 -9.93
C ILE A 86 17.91 1.76 -10.81
N PRO A 87 19.11 1.91 -10.22
CA PRO A 87 20.36 1.83 -10.95
C PRO A 87 20.59 0.39 -11.46
N TRP A 88 21.19 0.26 -12.64
CA TRP A 88 21.52 -1.03 -13.25
C TRP A 88 22.42 -1.91 -12.37
N VAL A 89 23.17 -1.29 -11.46
CA VAL A 89 23.97 -1.94 -10.41
C VAL A 89 23.88 -1.08 -9.15
N GLY A 90 23.43 -1.64 -8.04
CA GLY A 90 23.34 -0.92 -6.76
C GLY A 90 22.29 -1.52 -5.82
N PRO A 91 22.21 -1.02 -4.57
CA PRO A 91 21.15 -1.42 -3.66
C PRO A 91 19.78 -0.93 -4.15
N ILE A 92 18.73 -1.68 -3.83
CA ILE A 92 17.35 -1.25 -4.04
C ILE A 92 17.09 -0.10 -3.08
N THR A 93 16.70 1.04 -3.64
CA THR A 93 16.25 2.23 -2.89
C THR A 93 14.76 2.45 -3.02
N GLU A 94 14.08 1.60 -3.79
CA GLU A 94 12.64 1.65 -3.96
C GLU A 94 11.96 1.38 -2.62
N SER A 95 10.96 2.19 -2.29
CA SER A 95 10.18 2.06 -1.06
C SER A 95 8.76 2.58 -1.26
N TYR A 96 7.85 2.05 -0.45
CA TYR A 96 6.44 2.42 -0.49
C TYR A 96 5.90 2.73 0.89
N LEU A 97 5.01 3.72 0.94
CA LEU A 97 4.15 3.98 2.09
C LEU A 97 2.69 3.87 1.63
N VAL A 98 1.93 3.00 2.30
CA VAL A 98 0.50 2.81 2.09
C VAL A 98 -0.24 3.43 3.26
N GLN A 99 -1.03 4.46 3.00
CA GLN A 99 -1.93 5.06 3.98
C GLN A 99 -3.36 4.67 3.66
N VAL A 100 -4.12 4.29 4.69
CA VAL A 100 -5.53 3.91 4.54
C VAL A 100 -6.39 4.60 5.58
N TRP A 101 -7.52 5.15 5.14
CA TRP A 101 -8.53 5.78 6.00
C TRP A 101 -9.94 5.57 5.46
N PRO A 102 -10.99 5.70 6.30
CA PRO A 102 -12.37 5.62 5.84
C PRO A 102 -12.70 6.70 4.80
N SER A 103 -13.38 6.31 3.72
CA SER A 103 -14.09 7.26 2.85
C SER A 103 -15.34 7.73 3.60
N GLU A 104 -15.66 9.02 3.52
CA GLU A 104 -16.92 9.59 4.02
C GLU A 104 -18.15 8.84 3.50
#